data_AF-A0A1B6ERH8-F1
#
_entry.id   AF-A0A1B6ERH8-F1
#
_cell.length_a   1.000
_cell.length_b   1.000
_cell.length_c   1.000
_cell.angle_alpha   90.00
_cell.angle_beta   90.00
_cell.angle_gamma   90.00
#
_symmetry.space_group_name_H-M   'P 1'
#
loop_
_entity.id
_entity.type
_entity.pdbx_description
1 polymer ?
#
loop_
_entity_poly.entity_id
_entity_poly.type
_entity_poly.pdbx_seq_one_letter_code
_entity_poly.pdbx_strand_id
1 'polypeptide(L)'
;RINKANKELFFRQISLEPWMEVYQATVEVKYNVFLESFLYYFNVNFPEVYLQTNYQKPIQWINQEILDGKKDILELSRLFRETRRDVVKRRLRRKKREVTNKINEAKKQYYDMKIAESDNCVKATWGIVNNEVGKQQQNLSNFRIKYNGELVTDPKMVCETFNHFFINIVRETVQPELENSLNKALNTDTTPDVSLTQQVFKFTPVTDKDIFNIINSFKNKNSTGYDDIPISLLKESKTFLLKPLTHIINSSLITGIFPRKLKIAKVIPVFKKGSTEEMGSYRP
;
A
#
# COMPACT_ATOMS: atom_id res chain seq x y z
N ARG A 1 -7.39 8.52 -12.46
CA ARG A 1 -7.87 7.12 -12.33
C ARG A 1 -7.33 6.34 -13.50
N ILE A 2 -6.61 5.24 -13.27
CA ILE A 2 -6.06 4.40 -14.35
C ILE A 2 -7.22 3.68 -15.05
N ASN A 3 -7.64 4.20 -16.22
CA ASN A 3 -8.69 3.60 -17.03
C ASN A 3 -8.09 2.59 -18.03
N LYS A 4 -8.94 1.74 -18.64
CA LYS A 4 -8.48 0.68 -19.54
C LYS A 4 -7.83 1.23 -20.83
N ALA A 5 -8.44 2.26 -21.43
CA ALA A 5 -7.95 2.86 -22.66
C ALA A 5 -6.54 3.48 -22.52
N ASN A 6 -6.29 4.22 -21.43
CA ASN A 6 -5.00 4.81 -21.16
C ASN A 6 -3.93 3.74 -20.86
N LYS A 7 -4.31 2.61 -20.23
CA LYS A 7 -3.40 1.47 -20.07
C LYS A 7 -2.98 0.88 -21.42
N GLU A 8 -3.93 0.65 -22.32
CA GLU A 8 -3.65 0.11 -23.65
C GLU A 8 -2.72 1.05 -24.44
N LEU A 9 -2.96 2.36 -24.38
CA LEU A 9 -2.09 3.36 -25.00
C LEU A 9 -0.68 3.36 -24.38
N PHE A 10 -0.60 3.35 -23.05
CA PHE A 10 0.65 3.27 -22.30
C PHE A 10 1.47 2.01 -22.66
N PHE A 11 0.82 0.84 -22.71
CA PHE A 11 1.49 -0.42 -23.08
C PHE A 11 2.00 -0.39 -24.52
N ARG A 12 1.22 0.19 -25.44
CA ARG A 12 1.65 0.38 -26.83
C ARG A 12 2.89 1.27 -26.91
N GLN A 13 2.91 2.39 -26.21
CA GLN A 13 4.06 3.31 -26.22
C GLN A 13 5.31 2.64 -25.64
N ILE A 14 5.19 2.02 -24.47
CA ILE A 14 6.31 1.30 -23.85
C ILE A 14 6.80 0.13 -24.71
N SER A 15 5.91 -0.56 -25.42
CA SER A 15 6.32 -1.66 -26.31
C SER A 15 7.15 -1.19 -27.52
N LEU A 16 7.01 0.09 -27.89
CA LEU A 16 7.74 0.71 -28.99
C LEU A 16 9.03 1.39 -28.52
N GLU A 17 9.22 1.54 -27.21
CA GLU A 17 10.43 2.12 -26.63
C GLU A 17 11.63 1.18 -26.87
N PRO A 18 12.67 1.61 -27.61
CA PRO A 18 13.79 0.75 -27.91
C PRO A 18 14.78 0.60 -26.74
N TRP A 19 14.70 1.48 -25.72
CA TRP A 19 15.58 1.48 -24.54
C TRP A 19 17.08 1.63 -24.85
N MET A 20 17.43 2.17 -26.02
CA MET A 20 18.83 2.33 -26.44
C MET A 20 19.64 3.19 -25.47
N GLU A 21 19.04 4.25 -24.94
CA GLU A 21 19.68 5.11 -23.95
C GLU A 21 20.03 4.34 -22.66
N VAL A 22 19.16 3.40 -22.23
CA VAL A 22 19.43 2.52 -21.08
C VAL A 22 20.60 1.57 -21.38
N TYR A 23 20.66 1.03 -22.59
CA TYR A 23 21.72 0.11 -22.97
C TYR A 23 23.09 0.80 -23.05
N GLN A 24 23.12 2.06 -23.51
CA GLN A 24 24.34 2.84 -23.68
C GLN A 24 24.80 3.60 -22.42
N ALA A 25 23.89 3.91 -21.47
CA ALA A 25 24.22 4.66 -20.26
C ALA A 25 25.23 3.95 -19.35
N THR A 26 25.95 4.71 -18.52
CA THR A 26 26.82 4.17 -17.46
C THR A 26 26.00 3.49 -16.36
N VAL A 27 26.55 2.46 -15.71
CA VAL A 27 25.81 1.64 -14.73
C VAL A 27 25.11 2.48 -13.65
N GLU A 28 25.77 3.52 -13.15
CA GLU A 28 25.24 4.44 -12.13
C GLU A 28 23.95 5.16 -12.58
N VAL A 29 23.81 5.43 -13.87
CA VAL A 29 22.73 6.25 -14.46
C VAL A 29 21.72 5.42 -15.25
N LYS A 30 22.03 4.16 -15.60
CA LYS A 30 21.14 3.27 -16.38
C LYS A 30 19.70 3.23 -15.84
N TYR A 31 19.56 3.07 -14.52
CA TYR A 31 18.24 3.02 -13.89
C TYR A 31 17.52 4.38 -13.94
N ASN A 32 18.25 5.49 -13.89
CA ASN A 32 17.65 6.83 -13.96
C ASN A 32 17.02 7.05 -15.34
N VAL A 33 17.77 6.75 -16.41
CA VAL A 33 17.28 6.86 -17.79
C VAL A 33 16.06 5.98 -18.00
N PHE A 34 16.10 4.74 -17.49
CA PHE A 34 14.96 3.84 -17.53
C PHE A 34 13.75 4.44 -16.81
N LEU A 35 13.93 4.91 -15.58
CA LEU A 35 12.86 5.45 -14.75
C LEU A 35 12.27 6.72 -15.37
N GLU A 36 13.11 7.62 -15.88
CA GLU A 36 12.67 8.86 -16.53
C GLU A 36 11.85 8.58 -17.80
N SER A 37 12.32 7.65 -18.63
CA SER A 37 11.58 7.23 -19.84
C SER A 37 10.24 6.57 -19.46
N PHE A 38 10.25 5.69 -18.46
CA PHE A 38 9.03 5.04 -17.97
C PHE A 38 8.04 6.06 -17.38
N LEU A 39 8.53 6.98 -16.55
CA LEU A 39 7.72 8.03 -15.92
C LEU A 39 7.18 9.03 -16.94
N TYR A 40 7.92 9.32 -18.01
CA TYR A 40 7.42 10.13 -19.11
C TYR A 40 6.14 9.52 -19.70
N TYR A 41 6.18 8.25 -20.13
CA TYR A 41 5.00 7.57 -20.65
C TYR A 41 3.90 7.43 -19.58
N PHE A 42 4.27 7.17 -18.33
CA PHE A 42 3.32 7.06 -17.23
C PHE A 42 2.55 8.38 -17.03
N ASN A 43 3.24 9.51 -16.91
CA ASN A 43 2.63 10.81 -16.65
C ASN A 43 1.80 11.32 -17.83
N VAL A 44 2.21 11.01 -19.08
CA VAL A 44 1.43 11.33 -20.28
C VAL A 44 0.08 10.60 -20.29
N ASN A 45 0.06 9.32 -19.89
CA ASN A 45 -1.16 8.51 -19.92
C ASN A 45 -2.00 8.59 -18.64
N PHE A 46 -1.38 8.93 -17.50
CA PHE A 46 -1.99 8.95 -16.19
C PHE A 46 -1.74 10.29 -15.48
N PRO A 47 -2.17 11.42 -16.06
CA PRO A 47 -1.97 12.72 -15.43
C PRO A 47 -2.67 12.80 -14.08
N GLU A 48 -2.03 13.48 -13.13
CA GLU A 48 -2.64 13.79 -11.84
C GLU A 48 -3.81 14.74 -12.03
N VAL A 49 -4.97 14.34 -11.47
CA VAL A 49 -6.21 15.12 -11.55
C VAL A 49 -6.88 15.14 -10.19
N TYR A 50 -7.30 16.33 -9.75
CA TYR A 50 -8.11 16.48 -8.54
C TYR A 50 -9.55 16.06 -8.85
N LEU A 51 -10.06 15.07 -8.12
CA LEU A 51 -11.42 14.58 -8.24
C LEU A 51 -12.16 14.78 -6.93
N GLN A 52 -13.24 15.55 -6.93
CA GLN A 52 -14.22 15.52 -5.86
C GLN A 52 -15.09 14.28 -6.05
N THR A 53 -14.99 13.30 -5.14
CA THR A 53 -15.79 12.08 -5.20
C THR A 53 -16.83 12.08 -4.08
N ASN A 54 -18.10 12.28 -4.42
CA ASN A 54 -19.23 11.98 -3.52
C ASN A 54 -19.58 10.48 -3.60
N TYR A 55 -18.57 9.61 -3.50
CA TYR A 55 -18.77 8.17 -3.61
C TYR A 55 -19.31 7.62 -2.30
N GLN A 56 -20.62 7.40 -2.24
CA GLN A 56 -21.21 6.55 -1.22
C GLN A 56 -21.05 5.10 -1.65
N LYS A 57 -20.28 4.31 -0.88
CA LYS A 57 -20.12 2.89 -1.16
C LYS A 57 -21.50 2.23 -1.10
N PRO A 58 -21.95 1.56 -2.18
CA PRO A 58 -23.25 0.92 -2.18
C PRO A 58 -23.29 -0.15 -1.10
N ILE A 59 -24.38 -0.15 -0.32
CA ILE A 59 -24.63 -1.15 0.72
C ILE A 59 -24.85 -2.50 0.04
N GLN A 60 -23.94 -3.46 0.25
CA GLN A 60 -23.94 -4.71 -0.52
C GLN A 60 -24.96 -5.75 -0.05
N TRP A 61 -25.44 -5.67 1.19
CA TRP A 61 -26.45 -6.61 1.73
C TRP A 61 -27.89 -6.24 1.36
N ILE A 62 -28.13 -5.09 0.71
CA ILE A 62 -29.49 -4.68 0.36
C ILE A 62 -29.94 -5.37 -0.94
N ASN A 63 -31.09 -6.05 -0.89
CA ASN A 63 -31.67 -6.73 -2.03
C ASN A 63 -32.98 -6.04 -2.48
N GLN A 64 -33.49 -6.46 -3.64
CA GLN A 64 -34.69 -5.88 -4.24
C GLN A 64 -35.93 -6.04 -3.33
N GLU A 65 -36.06 -7.18 -2.63
CA GLU A 65 -37.17 -7.41 -1.71
C GLU A 65 -37.23 -6.43 -0.54
N ILE A 66 -36.07 -6.04 0.01
CA ILE A 66 -35.99 -5.03 1.06
C ILE A 66 -36.38 -3.65 0.51
N LEU A 67 -35.96 -3.33 -0.72
CA LEU A 67 -36.30 -2.07 -1.37
C LEU A 67 -37.82 -1.96 -1.63
N ASP A 68 -38.43 -3.01 -2.15
CA ASP A 68 -39.86 -3.04 -2.42
C ASP A 68 -40.66 -3.05 -1.11
N GLY A 69 -40.20 -3.80 -0.09
CA GLY A 69 -40.78 -3.73 1.25
C GLY A 69 -40.70 -2.33 1.88
N LYS A 70 -39.64 -1.56 1.62
CA LYS A 70 -39.54 -0.15 2.05
C LYS A 70 -40.54 0.75 1.31
N LYS A 71 -40.78 0.53 0.01
CA LYS A 71 -41.83 1.25 -0.74
C LYS A 71 -43.20 0.97 -0.16
N ASP A 72 -43.52 -0.30 0.12
CA ASP A 72 -44.78 -0.70 0.76
C ASP A 72 -44.98 -0.01 2.12
N ILE A 73 -43.92 0.13 2.93
CA ILE A 73 -43.97 0.86 4.19
C ILE A 73 -44.29 2.34 3.97
N LEU A 74 -43.70 2.97 2.95
CA LEU A 74 -43.97 4.38 2.62
C LEU A 74 -45.41 4.57 2.17
N GLU A 75 -45.92 3.72 1.29
CA GLU A 75 -47.31 3.75 0.81
C GLU A 75 -48.30 3.53 1.96
N LEU A 76 -48.09 2.50 2.79
CA LEU A 76 -48.93 2.24 3.97
C LEU A 76 -48.86 3.37 4.99
N SER A 77 -47.71 4.06 5.11
CA SER A 77 -47.57 5.23 5.97
C SER A 77 -48.34 6.43 5.44
N ARG A 78 -48.35 6.65 4.12
CA ARG A 78 -49.19 7.69 3.48
C ARG A 78 -50.67 7.40 3.70
N LEU A 79 -51.11 6.18 3.36
CA LEU A 79 -52.49 5.74 3.54
C LEU A 79 -52.96 5.84 5.00
N PHE A 80 -52.09 5.53 5.97
CA PHE A 80 -52.44 5.69 7.38
C PHE A 80 -52.60 7.15 7.80
N ARG A 81 -51.78 8.08 7.27
CA ARG A 81 -51.90 9.51 7.56
C ARG A 81 -53.24 10.07 7.09
N GLU A 82 -53.70 9.63 5.93
CA GLU A 82 -54.97 10.03 5.31
C GLU A 82 -56.18 9.39 6.00
N THR A 83 -56.16 8.06 6.19
CA THR A 83 -57.35 7.32 6.63
C THR A 83 -57.48 7.20 8.15
N ARG A 84 -56.36 7.25 8.89
CA ARG A 84 -56.26 7.02 10.35
C ARG A 84 -56.91 5.72 10.85
N ARG A 85 -57.19 4.75 9.97
CA ARG A 85 -57.84 3.48 10.32
C ARG A 85 -56.87 2.53 11.03
N ASP A 86 -57.35 1.88 12.09
CA ASP A 86 -56.57 0.89 12.85
C ASP A 86 -56.17 -0.34 12.04
N VAL A 87 -56.97 -0.72 11.03
CA VAL A 87 -56.61 -1.81 10.10
C VAL A 87 -55.32 -1.49 9.34
N VAL A 88 -55.17 -0.25 8.85
CA VAL A 88 -53.97 0.20 8.14
C VAL A 88 -52.78 0.30 9.10
N LYS A 89 -53.02 0.78 10.34
CA LYS A 89 -52.00 0.80 11.41
C LYS A 89 -51.43 -0.58 11.71
N ARG A 90 -52.29 -1.60 11.83
CA ARG A 90 -51.89 -3.00 12.04
C ARG A 90 -51.10 -3.53 10.85
N ARG A 91 -51.55 -3.28 9.62
CA ARG A 91 -50.85 -3.68 8.39
C ARG A 91 -49.47 -3.04 8.28
N LEU A 92 -49.36 -1.74 8.59
CA LEU A 92 -48.09 -1.01 8.62
C LEU A 92 -47.12 -1.59 9.66
N ARG A 93 -47.59 -1.86 10.89
CA ARG A 93 -46.77 -2.50 11.93
C ARG A 93 -46.25 -3.87 11.49
N ARG A 94 -47.13 -4.69 10.90
CA ARG A 94 -46.75 -6.01 10.37
C ARG A 94 -45.69 -5.89 9.28
N LYS A 95 -45.88 -4.99 8.31
CA LYS A 95 -44.95 -4.80 7.20
C LYS A 95 -43.59 -4.25 7.66
N LYS A 96 -43.59 -3.32 8.62
CA LYS A 96 -42.35 -2.85 9.26
C LYS A 96 -41.57 -4.01 9.90
N ARG A 97 -42.25 -4.87 10.68
CA ARG A 97 -41.60 -6.05 11.29
C ARG A 97 -41.07 -7.03 10.25
N GLU A 98 -41.84 -7.31 9.19
CA GLU A 98 -41.40 -8.17 8.07
C GLU A 98 -40.11 -7.63 7.42
N VAL A 99 -40.08 -6.34 7.09
CA VAL A 99 -38.90 -5.72 6.47
C VAL A 99 -37.72 -5.69 7.43
N THR A 100 -37.92 -5.40 8.72
CA THR A 100 -36.86 -5.47 9.72
C THR A 100 -36.25 -6.88 9.80
N ASN A 101 -37.08 -7.92 9.79
CA ASN A 101 -36.59 -9.31 9.80
C ASN A 101 -35.80 -9.63 8.53
N LYS A 102 -36.30 -9.22 7.35
CA LYS A 102 -35.59 -9.38 6.07
C LYS A 102 -34.25 -8.65 6.05
N ILE A 103 -34.18 -7.44 6.60
CA ILE A 103 -32.92 -6.69 6.73
C ILE A 103 -31.94 -7.43 7.62
N ASN A 104 -32.38 -7.93 8.78
CA ASN A 104 -31.50 -8.65 9.70
C ASN A 104 -30.97 -9.95 9.09
N GLU A 105 -31.83 -10.71 8.40
CA GLU A 105 -31.45 -11.93 7.72
C GLU A 105 -30.45 -11.67 6.58
N ALA A 106 -30.72 -10.68 5.72
CA ALA A 106 -29.82 -10.31 4.63
C ALA A 106 -28.46 -9.82 5.13
N LYS A 107 -28.44 -9.03 6.22
CA LYS A 107 -27.19 -8.60 6.87
C LYS A 107 -26.41 -9.79 7.40
N LYS A 108 -27.08 -10.71 8.11
CA LYS A 108 -26.47 -11.91 8.69
C LYS A 108 -25.84 -12.76 7.59
N GLN A 109 -26.62 -13.14 6.58
CA GLN A 109 -26.15 -13.96 5.46
C GLN A 109 -24.95 -13.33 4.75
N TYR A 110 -25.00 -12.02 4.48
CA TYR A 110 -23.90 -11.30 3.85
C TYR A 110 -22.62 -11.35 4.69
N TYR A 111 -22.70 -11.08 6.00
CA TYR A 111 -21.51 -11.09 6.85
C TYR A 111 -20.98 -12.49 7.11
N ASP A 112 -21.85 -13.49 7.28
CA ASP A 112 -21.47 -14.90 7.44
C ASP A 112 -20.71 -15.39 6.20
N MET A 113 -21.24 -15.13 5.00
CA MET A 113 -20.59 -15.47 3.73
C MET A 113 -19.25 -14.75 3.57
N LYS A 114 -19.19 -13.46 3.88
CA LYS A 114 -17.97 -12.66 3.80
C LYS A 114 -16.86 -13.15 4.75
N ILE A 115 -17.21 -13.67 5.92
CA ILE A 115 -16.24 -14.26 6.84
C ILE A 115 -15.78 -15.62 6.31
N ALA A 116 -16.71 -16.46 5.84
CA ALA A 116 -16.43 -17.79 5.32
C ALA A 116 -15.54 -17.78 4.07
N GLU A 117 -15.71 -16.81 3.18
CA GLU A 117 -14.91 -16.66 1.94
C GLU A 117 -13.53 -15.99 2.16
N SER A 118 -13.24 -15.54 3.38
CA SER A 118 -12.01 -14.81 3.65
C SER A 118 -10.83 -15.73 3.94
N ASP A 119 -9.65 -15.38 3.42
CA ASP A 119 -8.39 -16.10 3.73
C ASP A 119 -8.05 -16.06 5.23
N ASN A 120 -8.59 -15.09 5.98
CA ASN A 120 -8.37 -14.93 7.41
C ASN A 120 -9.65 -14.48 8.11
N CYS A 121 -10.39 -15.48 8.63
CA CYS A 121 -11.68 -15.27 9.29
C CYS A 121 -11.58 -14.29 10.47
N VAL A 122 -10.55 -14.41 11.33
CA VAL A 122 -10.39 -13.56 12.51
C VAL A 122 -10.24 -12.09 12.10
N LYS A 123 -9.40 -11.82 11.11
CA LYS A 123 -9.19 -10.47 10.59
C LYS A 123 -10.43 -9.93 9.88
N ALA A 124 -11.15 -10.78 9.14
CA ALA A 124 -12.39 -10.40 8.47
C ALA A 124 -13.48 -10.02 9.49
N THR A 125 -13.68 -10.83 10.53
CA THR A 125 -14.62 -10.57 11.62
C THR A 125 -14.31 -9.25 12.31
N TRP A 126 -13.07 -9.03 12.77
CA TRP A 126 -12.68 -7.76 13.39
C TRP A 126 -12.79 -6.59 12.42
N GLY A 127 -12.55 -6.81 11.13
CA GLY A 127 -12.78 -5.82 10.09
C GLY A 127 -14.24 -5.39 9.99
N ILE A 128 -15.19 -6.33 10.06
CA ILE A 128 -16.63 -6.05 10.05
C ILE A 128 -17.02 -5.26 11.30
N VAL A 129 -16.63 -5.72 12.49
CA VAL A 129 -16.92 -5.04 13.76
C VAL A 129 -16.41 -3.60 13.73
N ASN A 130 -15.16 -3.39 13.34
CA ASN A 130 -14.56 -2.05 13.27
C ASN A 130 -15.28 -1.11 12.28
N ASN A 131 -15.86 -1.64 11.21
CA ASN A 131 -16.61 -0.85 10.24
C ASN A 131 -18.01 -0.48 10.74
N GLU A 132 -18.70 -1.41 11.44
CA GLU A 132 -20.05 -1.20 11.96
C GLU A 132 -20.07 -0.32 13.22
N VAL A 133 -19.11 -0.50 14.12
CA VAL A 133 -18.96 0.34 15.32
C VAL A 133 -18.48 1.75 14.95
N GLY A 134 -17.82 1.87 13.79
CA GLY A 134 -17.14 3.08 13.37
C GLY A 134 -15.81 3.23 14.10
N LYS A 135 -14.76 3.63 13.37
CA LYS A 135 -13.55 4.14 14.01
C LYS A 135 -13.78 5.60 14.34
N GLN A 136 -13.43 6.03 15.55
CA GLN A 136 -13.22 7.46 15.79
C GLN A 136 -12.17 7.91 14.76
N GLN A 137 -12.55 8.83 13.88
CA GLN A 137 -11.58 9.47 13.00
C GLN A 137 -10.56 10.15 13.91
N GLN A 138 -9.34 9.62 13.91
CA GLN A 138 -8.20 10.32 14.49
C GLN A 138 -8.04 11.59 13.65
N ASN A 139 -8.30 12.75 14.26
CA ASN A 139 -8.07 14.04 13.62
C ASN A 139 -6.57 14.17 13.35
N LEU A 140 -6.14 13.86 12.13
CA LEU A 140 -4.76 14.00 11.66
C LEU A 140 -4.32 15.47 11.61
N SER A 141 -5.26 16.43 11.72
CA SER A 141 -4.99 17.86 11.70
C SER A 141 -4.11 18.35 12.86
N ASN A 142 -3.94 17.54 13.91
CA ASN A 142 -3.20 17.91 15.12
C ASN A 142 -1.97 17.03 15.35
N PHE A 143 -1.42 16.40 14.30
CA PHE A 143 -0.21 15.60 14.45
C PHE A 143 0.94 16.48 14.96
N ARG A 144 1.53 16.09 16.08
CA ARG A 144 2.58 16.85 16.74
C ARG A 144 3.59 15.92 17.36
N ILE A 145 4.85 16.31 17.30
CA ILE A 145 5.97 15.59 17.92
C ILE A 145 6.75 16.52 18.82
N LYS A 146 7.30 15.97 19.89
CA LYS A 146 8.21 16.69 20.78
C LYS A 146 9.62 16.57 20.23
N TYR A 147 10.24 17.71 19.96
CA TYR A 147 11.63 17.80 19.51
C TYR A 147 12.32 18.96 20.22
N ASN A 148 13.46 18.70 20.85
CA ASN A 148 14.22 19.70 21.62
C ASN A 148 13.41 20.47 22.68
N GLY A 149 12.39 19.83 23.27
CA GLY A 149 11.52 20.44 24.27
C GLY A 149 10.31 21.20 23.71
N GLU A 150 10.26 21.42 22.40
CA GLU A 150 9.15 22.10 21.71
C GLU A 150 8.23 21.12 20.97
N LEU A 151 7.01 21.56 20.68
CA LEU A 151 6.04 20.81 19.90
C LEU A 151 6.08 21.25 18.44
N VAL A 152 6.54 20.37 17.56
CA VAL A 152 6.58 20.57 16.12
C VAL A 152 5.28 20.07 15.50
N THR A 153 4.60 20.94 14.75
CA THR A 153 3.30 20.66 14.11
C THR A 153 3.33 20.83 12.60
N ASP A 154 4.29 21.59 12.06
CA ASP A 154 4.44 21.75 10.61
C ASP A 154 4.77 20.41 9.94
N PRO A 155 3.97 19.93 8.96
CA PRO A 155 4.14 18.61 8.38
C PRO A 155 5.53 18.37 7.78
N LYS A 156 6.13 19.38 7.13
CA LYS A 156 7.45 19.25 6.51
C LYS A 156 8.52 19.10 7.59
N MET A 157 8.46 19.94 8.61
CA MET A 157 9.37 19.85 9.75
C MET A 157 9.23 18.50 10.47
N VAL A 158 8.00 18.05 10.73
CA VAL A 158 7.75 16.73 11.33
C VAL A 158 8.44 15.61 10.56
N CYS A 159 8.29 15.59 9.23
CA CYS A 159 8.93 14.59 8.37
C CYS A 159 10.46 14.66 8.45
N GLU A 160 11.04 15.85 8.40
CA GLU A 160 12.49 16.04 8.49
C GLU A 160 13.03 15.60 9.86
N THR A 161 12.32 15.93 10.94
CA THR A 161 12.69 15.51 12.29
C THR A 161 12.66 13.99 12.44
N PHE A 162 11.65 13.30 11.91
CA PHE A 162 11.61 11.83 11.89
C PHE A 162 12.76 11.23 11.07
N ASN A 163 13.04 11.80 9.90
CA ASN A 163 14.12 11.32 9.04
C ASN A 163 15.47 11.44 9.75
N HIS A 164 15.75 12.61 10.35
CA HIS A 164 16.94 12.84 11.14
C HIS A 164 17.04 11.86 12.33
N PHE A 165 15.94 11.66 13.06
CA PHE A 165 15.89 10.72 14.17
C PHE A 165 16.19 9.29 13.73
N PHE A 166 15.57 8.77 12.67
CA PHE A 166 15.78 7.39 12.24
C PHE A 166 17.18 7.15 11.64
N ILE A 167 17.78 8.14 10.99
CA ILE A 167 19.16 8.05 10.51
C ILE A 167 20.13 7.98 11.68
N ASN A 168 19.92 8.83 12.69
CA ASN A 168 20.89 8.98 13.78
C ASN A 168 20.70 7.98 14.92
N ILE A 169 19.50 7.47 15.18
CA ILE A 169 19.28 6.49 16.26
C ILE A 169 20.17 5.27 16.08
N VAL A 170 20.39 4.81 14.85
CA VAL A 170 21.29 3.68 14.56
C VAL A 170 22.74 4.03 14.92
N ARG A 171 23.19 5.24 14.57
CA ARG A 171 24.54 5.72 14.89
C ARG A 171 24.74 5.89 16.40
N GLU A 172 23.74 6.40 17.10
CA GLU A 172 23.83 6.69 18.53
C GLU A 172 23.70 5.43 19.40
N THR A 173 22.90 4.43 18.97
CA THR A 173 22.61 3.25 19.79
C THR A 173 23.38 2.00 19.37
N VAL A 174 23.53 1.74 18.07
CA VAL A 174 24.10 0.47 17.57
C VAL A 174 25.60 0.58 17.34
N GLN A 175 26.07 1.72 16.84
CA GLN A 175 27.47 1.87 16.46
C GLN A 175 28.46 1.72 17.63
N PRO A 176 28.21 2.31 18.82
CA PRO A 176 29.11 2.12 19.96
C PRO A 176 29.15 0.66 20.45
N GLU A 177 28.02 -0.04 20.41
CA GLU A 177 27.97 -1.47 20.78
C GLU A 177 28.75 -2.34 19.80
N LEU A 178 28.66 -2.03 18.50
CA LEU A 178 29.38 -2.74 17.45
C LEU A 178 30.89 -2.51 17.56
N GLU A 179 31.33 -1.27 17.77
CA GLU A 179 32.74 -0.92 17.95
C GLU A 179 33.33 -1.61 19.19
N ASN A 180 32.60 -1.62 20.30
CA ASN A 180 32.99 -2.35 21.50
C ASN A 180 33.09 -3.87 21.27
N SER A 181 32.18 -4.45 20.49
CA SER A 181 32.19 -5.88 20.17
C SER A 181 33.35 -6.25 19.23
N LEU A 182 33.63 -5.39 18.24
CA LEU A 182 34.73 -5.58 17.30
C LEU A 182 36.08 -5.50 18.03
N ASN A 183 36.25 -4.53 18.93
CA ASN A 183 37.46 -4.39 19.75
C ASN A 183 37.68 -5.62 20.65
N LYS A 184 36.62 -6.23 21.19
CA LYS A 184 36.73 -7.50 21.93
C LYS A 184 37.16 -8.67 21.04
N ALA A 185 36.63 -8.77 19.82
CA ALA A 185 36.99 -9.84 18.88
C ALA A 185 38.42 -9.70 18.33
N LEU A 186 38.91 -8.47 18.13
CA LEU A 186 40.30 -8.21 17.72
C LEU A 186 41.31 -8.53 18.82
N ASN A 187 40.89 -8.54 20.09
CA ASN A 187 41.73 -8.87 21.24
C ASN A 187 41.77 -10.39 21.54
N THR A 188 41.11 -11.23 20.74
CA THR A 188 41.23 -12.69 20.81
C THR A 188 42.16 -13.17 19.70
N ASP A 189 43.36 -13.64 20.06
CA ASP A 189 44.36 -14.25 19.18
C ASP A 189 43.88 -15.60 18.60
N THR A 190 42.83 -15.55 17.80
CA THR A 190 42.34 -16.67 17.02
C THR A 190 42.69 -16.37 15.58
N THR A 191 43.85 -16.84 15.14
CA THR A 191 44.18 -16.85 13.72
C THR A 191 43.09 -17.66 13.00
N PRO A 192 42.31 -17.07 12.08
CA PRO A 192 41.32 -17.84 11.34
C PRO A 192 42.05 -18.93 10.57
N ASP A 193 41.63 -20.18 10.77
CA ASP A 193 42.12 -21.32 10.00
C ASP A 193 41.76 -21.10 8.52
N VAL A 194 42.77 -20.69 7.74
CA VAL A 194 42.65 -20.30 6.33
C VAL A 194 42.19 -21.48 5.45
N SER A 195 42.23 -22.72 5.98
CA SER A 195 41.87 -23.94 5.26
C SER A 195 40.38 -24.07 4.89
N LEU A 196 39.48 -23.22 5.41
CA LEU A 196 38.04 -23.27 5.14
C LEU A 196 37.53 -22.29 4.04
N THR A 197 38.40 -21.55 3.35
CA THR A 197 37.97 -20.41 2.50
C THR A 197 38.24 -20.56 1.01
N GLN A 198 37.69 -21.61 0.38
CA GLN A 198 37.64 -21.71 -1.09
C GLN A 198 36.28 -21.32 -1.70
N GLN A 199 35.28 -20.99 -0.88
CA GLN A 199 33.99 -20.57 -1.40
C GLN A 199 34.04 -19.10 -1.85
N VAL A 200 34.33 -18.90 -3.13
CA VAL A 200 34.22 -17.58 -3.76
C VAL A 200 32.74 -17.31 -4.03
N PHE A 201 32.17 -16.35 -3.30
CA PHE A 201 30.85 -15.83 -3.61
C PHE A 201 30.86 -15.17 -4.99
N LYS A 202 30.03 -15.66 -5.91
CA LYS A 202 29.89 -15.12 -7.26
C LYS A 202 28.43 -14.97 -7.61
N PHE A 203 28.07 -13.83 -8.20
CA PHE A 203 26.77 -13.66 -8.81
C PHE A 203 26.72 -14.39 -10.16
N THR A 204 25.64 -15.12 -10.40
CA THR A 204 25.26 -15.54 -11.74
C THR A 204 24.39 -14.46 -12.39
N PRO A 205 24.60 -14.10 -13.66
CA PRO A 205 23.72 -13.19 -14.37
C PRO A 205 22.27 -13.66 -14.30
N VAL A 206 21.36 -12.73 -14.05
CA VAL A 206 19.91 -12.98 -14.05
C VAL A 206 19.38 -13.02 -15.48
N THR A 207 18.32 -13.80 -15.69
CA THR A 207 17.63 -13.92 -16.97
C THR A 207 16.31 -13.16 -16.96
N ASP A 208 15.76 -12.88 -18.16
CA ASP A 208 14.41 -12.31 -18.30
C ASP A 208 13.33 -13.16 -17.60
N LYS A 209 13.53 -14.49 -17.54
CA LYS A 209 12.63 -15.41 -16.84
C LYS A 209 12.68 -15.22 -15.33
N ASP A 210 13.88 -14.97 -14.78
CA ASP A 210 14.04 -14.68 -13.35
C ASP A 210 13.31 -13.38 -12.99
N ILE A 211 13.52 -12.33 -13.78
CA ILE A 211 12.84 -11.04 -13.60
C ILE A 211 11.32 -11.19 -13.72
N PHE A 212 10.83 -11.94 -14.71
CA PHE A 212 9.41 -12.21 -14.88
C PHE A 212 8.80 -12.89 -13.66
N ASN A 213 9.47 -13.92 -13.12
CA ASN A 213 9.01 -14.65 -11.94
C ASN A 213 9.02 -13.78 -10.68
N ILE A 214 10.08 -12.97 -10.49
CA ILE A 214 10.19 -12.02 -9.38
C ILE A 214 9.04 -11.02 -9.43
N ILE A 215 8.79 -10.39 -10.59
CA ILE A 215 7.69 -9.44 -10.74
C ILE A 215 6.33 -10.09 -10.45
N ASN A 216 6.12 -11.33 -10.89
CA ASN A 216 4.88 -12.06 -10.62
C ASN A 216 4.67 -12.38 -9.13
N SER A 217 5.76 -12.62 -8.39
CA SER A 217 5.73 -12.91 -6.96
C SER A 217 5.29 -11.71 -6.09
N PHE A 218 5.35 -10.48 -6.63
CA PHE A 218 4.96 -9.29 -5.89
C PHE A 218 3.48 -9.31 -5.52
N LYS A 219 3.16 -9.02 -4.25
CA LYS A 219 1.78 -8.88 -3.80
C LYS A 219 1.18 -7.60 -4.37
N ASN A 220 -0.07 -7.68 -4.86
CA ASN A 220 -0.80 -6.49 -5.27
C ASN A 220 -1.12 -5.64 -4.04
N LYS A 221 -0.41 -4.53 -3.89
CA LYS A 221 -0.60 -3.53 -2.84
C LYS A 221 -0.88 -2.18 -3.49
N ASN A 222 -1.64 -1.34 -2.79
CA ASN A 222 -1.96 0.01 -3.25
C ASN A 222 -0.89 1.04 -2.86
N SER A 223 0.05 0.67 -1.98
CA SER A 223 1.18 1.51 -1.61
C SER A 223 2.19 1.58 -2.76
N THR A 224 2.68 2.78 -3.04
CA THR A 224 3.70 3.06 -4.06
C THR A 224 5.02 3.48 -3.42
N GLY A 225 6.09 3.41 -4.21
CA GLY A 225 7.41 3.94 -3.84
C GLY A 225 7.45 5.46 -3.86
N TYR A 226 8.66 6.01 -4.00
CA TYR A 226 8.85 7.45 -4.23
C TYR A 226 8.52 7.86 -5.68
N ASP A 227 8.38 6.88 -6.57
CA ASP A 227 8.07 7.02 -7.99
C ASP A 227 6.56 7.04 -8.29
N ASP A 228 5.73 6.78 -7.28
CA ASP A 228 4.28 6.68 -7.36
C ASP A 228 3.74 5.69 -8.41
N ILE A 229 4.57 4.72 -8.83
CA ILE A 229 4.20 3.67 -9.78
C ILE A 229 3.44 2.55 -9.05
N PRO A 230 2.18 2.24 -9.43
CA PRO A 230 1.45 1.13 -8.83
C PRO A 230 2.03 -0.23 -9.23
N ILE A 231 2.15 -1.14 -8.27
CA ILE A 231 2.66 -2.49 -8.53
C ILE A 231 1.81 -3.26 -9.55
N SER A 232 0.51 -3.01 -9.57
CA SER A 232 -0.40 -3.61 -10.54
C SER A 232 -0.03 -3.22 -11.97
N LEU A 233 0.30 -1.94 -12.20
CA LEU A 233 0.71 -1.45 -13.50
C LEU A 233 2.04 -2.08 -13.92
N LEU A 234 3.03 -2.15 -13.01
CA LEU A 234 4.30 -2.83 -13.28
C LEU A 234 4.10 -4.29 -13.68
N LYS A 235 3.21 -5.03 -12.98
CA LYS A 235 2.92 -6.43 -13.28
C LYS A 235 2.21 -6.62 -14.63
N GLU A 236 1.40 -5.66 -15.04
CA GLU A 236 0.70 -5.66 -16.32
C GLU A 236 1.64 -5.29 -17.48
N SER A 237 2.58 -4.36 -17.28
CA SER A 237 3.54 -3.94 -18.31
C SER A 237 4.84 -4.76 -18.35
N LYS A 238 5.04 -5.70 -17.42
CA LYS A 238 6.32 -6.39 -17.19
C LYS A 238 6.98 -6.97 -18.44
N THR A 239 6.19 -7.52 -19.38
CA THR A 239 6.69 -8.19 -20.58
C THR A 239 7.48 -7.26 -21.48
N PHE A 240 7.15 -5.96 -21.45
CA PHE A 240 7.86 -4.92 -22.21
C PHE A 240 9.10 -4.39 -21.48
N LEU A 241 9.22 -4.67 -20.18
CA LEU A 241 10.28 -4.16 -19.31
C LEU A 241 11.36 -5.20 -18.98
N LEU A 242 11.17 -6.48 -19.33
CA LEU A 242 12.10 -7.55 -18.96
C LEU A 242 13.52 -7.24 -19.43
N LYS A 243 13.71 -6.98 -20.73
CA LYS A 243 15.04 -6.72 -21.32
C LYS A 243 15.78 -5.54 -20.67
N PRO A 244 15.21 -4.32 -20.56
CA PRO A 244 15.92 -3.21 -19.93
C PRO A 244 16.21 -3.48 -18.44
N LEU A 245 15.28 -4.09 -17.70
CA LEU A 245 15.49 -4.41 -16.28
C LEU A 245 16.59 -5.47 -16.08
N THR A 246 16.58 -6.55 -16.85
CA THR A 246 17.62 -7.59 -16.83
C THR A 246 18.99 -6.96 -17.12
N HIS A 247 19.08 -6.08 -18.11
CA HIS A 247 20.33 -5.39 -18.45
C HIS A 247 20.84 -4.50 -17.32
N ILE A 248 19.95 -3.71 -16.69
CA ILE A 248 20.31 -2.84 -15.56
C ILE A 248 20.84 -3.69 -14.40
N ILE A 249 20.14 -4.76 -14.04
CA ILE A 249 20.50 -5.62 -12.91
C ILE A 249 21.83 -6.32 -13.18
N ASN A 250 22.01 -6.94 -14.35
CA ASN A 250 23.26 -7.60 -14.70
C ASN A 250 24.44 -6.62 -14.77
N SER A 251 24.23 -5.42 -15.30
CA SER A 251 25.26 -4.37 -15.30
C SER A 251 25.70 -4.03 -13.87
N SER A 252 24.77 -3.95 -12.93
CA SER A 252 25.06 -3.72 -11.51
C SER A 252 25.82 -4.90 -10.88
N LEU A 253 25.36 -6.13 -11.11
CA LEU A 253 26.00 -7.34 -10.57
C LEU A 253 27.43 -7.55 -11.10
N ILE A 254 27.68 -7.27 -12.38
CA ILE A 254 28.99 -7.44 -13.02
C ILE A 254 29.98 -6.39 -12.54
N THR A 255 29.55 -5.12 -12.43
CA THR A 255 30.45 -4.01 -12.09
C THR A 255 30.57 -3.75 -10.58
N GLY A 256 29.67 -4.31 -9.77
CA GLY A 256 29.56 -3.99 -8.35
C GLY A 256 29.02 -2.60 -8.06
N ILE A 257 28.51 -1.88 -9.06
CA ILE A 257 27.97 -0.52 -8.92
C ILE A 257 26.46 -0.59 -8.77
N PHE A 258 25.93 -0.14 -7.62
CA PHE A 258 24.49 -0.06 -7.37
C PHE A 258 23.95 1.36 -7.64
N PRO A 259 23.00 1.53 -8.59
CA PRO A 259 22.49 2.84 -9.00
C PRO A 259 21.96 3.69 -7.83
N ARG A 260 22.29 4.99 -7.80
CA ARG A 260 21.88 5.91 -6.71
C ARG A 260 20.36 6.01 -6.52
N LYS A 261 19.59 6.09 -7.60
CA LYS A 261 18.13 6.22 -7.51
C LYS A 261 17.46 4.97 -6.90
N LEU A 262 18.10 3.80 -6.98
CA LEU A 262 17.64 2.58 -6.29
C LEU A 262 17.96 2.59 -4.79
N LYS A 263 18.79 3.52 -4.30
CA LYS A 263 19.08 3.70 -2.87
C LYS A 263 18.05 4.59 -2.15
N ILE A 264 17.14 5.21 -2.89
CA ILE A 264 16.10 6.07 -2.33
C ILE A 264 15.01 5.20 -1.71
N ALA A 265 14.72 5.44 -0.43
CA ALA A 265 13.63 4.79 0.30
C ALA A 265 12.59 5.84 0.74
N LYS A 266 11.31 5.48 0.59
CA LYS A 266 10.19 6.25 1.14
C LYS A 266 9.89 5.73 2.55
N VAL A 267 10.21 6.53 3.56
CA VAL A 267 10.02 6.20 4.97
C VAL A 267 8.66 6.72 5.42
N ILE A 268 7.84 5.86 6.05
CA ILE A 268 6.53 6.25 6.59
C ILE A 268 6.52 5.88 8.06
N PRO A 269 6.66 6.85 8.99
CA PRO A 269 6.65 6.57 10.42
C PRO A 269 5.33 5.90 10.83
N VAL A 270 5.39 4.66 11.32
CA VAL A 270 4.23 3.91 11.81
C VAL A 270 4.26 3.87 13.33
N PHE A 271 3.20 4.39 13.96
CA PHE A 271 3.06 4.34 15.42
C PHE A 271 3.01 2.88 15.91
N LYS A 272 3.84 2.59 16.91
CA LYS A 272 3.94 1.26 17.53
C LYS A 272 3.29 1.23 18.91
N LYS A 273 3.77 2.05 19.85
CA LYS A 273 3.32 2.10 21.26
C LYS A 273 3.91 3.29 22.00
N GLY A 274 3.31 3.68 23.13
CA GLY A 274 3.81 4.78 23.97
C GLY A 274 3.13 6.10 23.63
N SER A 275 3.86 7.21 23.76
CA SER A 275 3.33 8.54 23.44
C SER A 275 3.35 8.78 21.93
N THR A 276 2.26 9.30 21.36
CA THR A 276 2.23 9.71 19.95
C THR A 276 3.07 10.95 19.67
N GLU A 277 3.54 11.64 20.71
CA GLU A 277 4.39 12.82 20.58
C GLU A 277 5.88 12.45 20.56
N GLU A 278 6.23 11.20 20.87
CA GLU A 278 7.61 10.74 20.95
C GLU A 278 8.02 9.95 19.71
N MET A 279 9.12 10.34 19.06
CA MET A 279 9.57 9.65 17.84
C MET A 279 9.98 8.19 18.09
N GLY A 280 10.49 7.86 19.28
CA GLY A 280 10.83 6.49 19.68
C GLY A 280 9.62 5.54 19.74
N SER A 281 8.41 6.09 19.76
CA SER A 281 7.16 5.32 19.68
C SER A 281 6.80 4.88 18.26
N TYR A 282 7.56 5.28 17.25
CA TYR A 282 7.32 4.98 15.84
C TYR A 282 8.39 4.04 15.26
N ARG A 283 8.01 3.32 14.20
CA ARG A 283 8.94 2.56 13.36
C ARG A 283 9.10 3.28 12.01
N PRO A 284 10.33 3.37 11.45
CA PRO A 284 10.54 3.86 10.10
C PRO A 284 9.89 2.95 9.05
#